data_AF-A0A966HHC9-F1
#
_entry.id   AF-A0A966HHC9-F1
#
_cell.length_a   1.000
_cell.length_b   1.000
_cell.length_c   1.000
_cell.angle_alpha   90.00
_cell.angle_beta   90.00
_cell.angle_gamma   90.00
#
_symmetry.space_group_name_H-M   'P 1'
#
loop_
_entity.id
_entity.type
_entity.pdbx_description
1 polymer ?
#
loop_
_entity_poly.entity_id
_entity_poly.type
_entity_poly.pdbx_seq_one_letter_code
_entity_poly.pdbx_strand_id
1 'polypeptide(L)'
;METYTSLSYDLSERYTKRYSTSFSLSSRLFDQSVRRYIYAIYGMVRLADEIVDSYRGEDAKKQLADLRIQVDQAISNNYSHNPLLHAFGDTCRRFSIDETLINPFFDSMAMDLTQNIFNQSTYRTYIYGSAEVVGLMCLKLFVANDLELYKKLTPGAQALGSAYQKVNFLRDIHDDWVVLNRWYFPGVSYDTFSESSKQQIIDDIERDFVTASDAINLLPGNSRSAVRASYYYYRHLLKILRDTPVDVLLKTRKRVPDVIKVMFLVKAKVKR
;
A
#
# COMPACT_ATOMS: atom_id res chain seq x y z
N MET A 1 20.68 -22.28 5.52
CA MET A 1 19.61 -21.31 5.79
C MET A 1 19.87 -19.94 5.19
N GLU A 2 21.07 -19.36 5.30
CA GLU A 2 21.39 -18.04 4.73
C GLU A 2 21.15 -17.94 3.22
N THR A 3 21.60 -18.92 2.43
CA THR A 3 21.36 -18.97 0.98
C THR A 3 19.88 -18.91 0.64
N TYR A 4 19.05 -19.66 1.38
CA TYR A 4 17.60 -19.67 1.18
C TYR A 4 16.98 -18.31 1.51
N THR A 5 17.34 -17.73 2.67
CA THR A 5 16.88 -16.38 3.04
C THR A 5 17.28 -15.32 2.02
N SER A 6 18.52 -15.35 1.51
CA SER A 6 18.96 -14.41 0.47
C SER A 6 18.15 -14.58 -0.81
N LEU A 7 17.98 -15.82 -1.28
CA LEU A 7 17.18 -16.12 -2.47
C LEU A 7 15.72 -15.68 -2.30
N SER A 8 15.14 -15.88 -1.11
CA SER A 8 13.79 -15.42 -0.79
C SER A 8 13.63 -13.90 -0.96
N TYR A 9 14.60 -13.11 -0.50
CA TYR A 9 14.60 -11.66 -0.71
C TYR A 9 14.74 -11.28 -2.20
N ASP A 10 15.60 -11.97 -2.95
CA ASP A 10 15.78 -11.75 -4.39
C ASP A 10 14.49 -12.06 -5.16
N LEU A 11 13.78 -13.11 -4.76
CA LEU A 11 12.48 -13.49 -5.33
C LEU A 11 11.41 -12.44 -4.99
N SER A 12 11.38 -11.91 -3.76
CA SER A 12 10.49 -10.79 -3.42
C SER A 12 10.75 -9.57 -4.30
N GLU A 13 12.01 -9.21 -4.53
CA GLU A 13 12.35 -8.10 -5.41
C GLU A 13 11.89 -8.33 -6.86
N ARG A 14 12.14 -9.53 -7.41
CA ARG A 14 11.69 -9.89 -8.77
C ARG A 14 10.17 -9.88 -8.88
N TYR A 15 9.48 -10.41 -7.87
CA TYR A 15 8.02 -10.43 -7.78
C TYR A 15 7.46 -9.01 -7.81
N THR A 16 7.95 -8.12 -6.94
CA THR A 16 7.55 -6.71 -6.93
C THR A 16 7.79 -6.01 -8.27
N LYS A 17 8.96 -6.23 -8.88
CA LYS A 17 9.32 -5.64 -10.18
C LYS A 17 8.38 -6.04 -11.32
N ARG A 18 7.79 -7.24 -11.25
CA ARG A 18 6.85 -7.71 -12.24
C ARG A 18 5.47 -7.06 -12.14
N TYR A 19 5.02 -6.74 -10.93
CA TYR A 19 3.68 -6.21 -10.65
C TYR A 19 3.59 -4.68 -10.70
N SER A 20 4.63 -3.96 -10.26
CA SER A 20 4.54 -2.49 -10.16
C SER A 20 5.80 -1.77 -10.63
N THR A 21 5.68 -1.09 -11.78
CA THR A 21 6.76 -0.24 -12.33
C THR A 21 6.98 1.00 -11.46
N SER A 22 5.90 1.67 -11.03
CA SER A 22 5.98 2.89 -10.22
C SER A 22 6.62 2.62 -8.85
N PHE A 23 6.16 1.59 -8.14
CA PHE A 23 6.72 1.24 -6.83
C PHE A 23 8.18 0.78 -6.95
N SER A 24 8.47 -0.08 -7.94
CA SER A 24 9.85 -0.54 -8.19
C SER A 24 10.80 0.60 -8.52
N LEU A 25 10.31 1.64 -9.19
CA LEU A 25 11.10 2.81 -9.52
C LEU A 25 11.43 3.63 -8.26
N SER A 26 10.45 3.90 -7.39
CA SER A 26 10.68 4.57 -6.10
C SER A 26 11.54 3.74 -5.15
N SER A 27 11.39 2.42 -5.15
CA SER A 27 12.12 1.54 -4.22
C SER A 27 13.63 1.50 -4.47
N ARG A 28 14.09 1.90 -5.66
CA ARG A 28 15.52 2.11 -5.95
C ARG A 28 16.15 3.24 -5.12
N LEU A 29 15.33 4.14 -4.56
CA LEU A 29 15.79 5.25 -3.72
C LEU A 29 15.92 4.86 -2.24
N PHE A 30 15.40 3.71 -1.82
CA PHE A 30 15.67 3.19 -0.48
C PHE A 30 17.14 2.83 -0.37
N ASP A 31 17.73 3.05 0.80
CA ASP A 31 19.05 2.56 1.13
C ASP A 31 19.09 1.02 1.11
N GLN A 32 20.26 0.45 0.81
CA GLN A 32 20.43 -1.00 0.71
C GLN A 32 20.07 -1.70 2.04
N SER A 33 20.22 -1.02 3.18
CA SER A 33 19.85 -1.53 4.51
C SER A 33 18.37 -1.83 4.67
N VAL A 34 17.46 -1.12 3.97
CA VAL A 34 16.01 -1.29 4.11
C VAL A 34 15.33 -1.86 2.85
N ARG A 35 15.95 -1.70 1.68
CA ARG A 35 15.33 -1.97 0.37
C ARG A 35 14.78 -3.40 0.24
N ARG A 36 15.55 -4.42 0.60
CA ARG A 36 15.12 -5.83 0.47
C ARG A 36 13.90 -6.15 1.33
N TYR A 37 13.83 -5.54 2.51
CA TYR A 37 12.75 -5.73 3.47
C TYR A 37 11.46 -5.05 2.99
N ILE A 38 11.58 -3.93 2.28
CA ILE A 38 10.43 -3.29 1.60
C ILE A 38 9.86 -4.20 0.52
N TYR A 39 10.71 -4.88 -0.26
CA TYR A 39 10.22 -5.86 -1.24
C TYR A 39 9.54 -7.06 -0.59
N ALA A 40 10.02 -7.52 0.57
CA ALA A 40 9.38 -8.59 1.31
C ALA A 40 7.97 -8.21 1.81
N ILE A 41 7.80 -7.00 2.36
CA ILE A 41 6.48 -6.46 2.75
C ILE A 41 5.56 -6.42 1.51
N TYR A 42 6.03 -5.82 0.42
CA TYR A 42 5.24 -5.74 -0.81
C TYR A 42 4.87 -7.14 -1.34
N GLY A 43 5.79 -8.09 -1.28
CA GLY A 43 5.57 -9.46 -1.75
C GLY A 43 4.43 -10.15 -1.02
N MET A 44 4.37 -10.03 0.32
CA MET A 44 3.27 -10.58 1.12
C MET A 44 1.95 -9.87 0.80
N VAL A 45 1.93 -8.54 0.83
CA VAL A 45 0.73 -7.75 0.53
C VAL A 45 0.17 -8.13 -0.83
N ARG A 46 1.04 -8.20 -1.85
CA ARG A 46 0.61 -8.54 -3.21
C ARG A 46 0.15 -9.99 -3.36
N LEU A 47 0.65 -10.94 -2.55
CA LEU A 47 0.09 -12.30 -2.54
C LEU A 47 -1.36 -12.31 -2.09
N ALA A 48 -1.70 -11.55 -1.03
CA ALA A 48 -3.08 -11.48 -0.54
C ALA A 48 -3.98 -10.73 -1.54
N ASP A 49 -3.51 -9.62 -2.13
CA ASP A 49 -4.24 -8.91 -3.20
C ASP A 49 -4.62 -9.87 -4.35
N GLU A 50 -3.70 -10.71 -4.82
CA GLU A 50 -4.00 -11.62 -5.95
C GLU A 50 -5.11 -12.63 -5.60
N ILE A 51 -5.22 -13.05 -4.34
CA ILE A 51 -6.30 -13.93 -3.89
C ILE A 51 -7.65 -13.21 -3.97
N VAL A 52 -7.72 -11.93 -3.59
CA VAL A 52 -8.99 -11.21 -3.50
C VAL A 52 -9.38 -10.48 -4.79
N ASP A 53 -8.41 -10.12 -5.61
CA ASP A 53 -8.62 -9.32 -6.82
C ASP A 53 -8.50 -10.13 -8.11
N SER A 54 -7.70 -11.21 -8.15
CA SER A 54 -7.43 -11.95 -9.39
C SER A 54 -7.96 -13.38 -9.37
N TYR A 55 -7.87 -14.08 -8.24
CA TYR A 55 -8.39 -15.43 -8.12
C TYR A 55 -9.93 -15.41 -8.17
N ARG A 56 -10.51 -16.38 -8.89
CA ARG A 56 -11.98 -16.49 -9.13
C ARG A 56 -12.55 -17.84 -8.67
N GLY A 57 -11.77 -18.62 -7.91
CA GLY A 57 -12.25 -19.86 -7.31
C GLY A 57 -13.21 -19.60 -6.15
N GLU A 58 -14.17 -20.51 -5.95
CA GLU A 58 -15.16 -20.42 -4.86
C GLU A 58 -14.52 -20.51 -3.46
N ASP A 59 -13.31 -21.07 -3.38
CA ASP A 59 -12.54 -21.25 -2.16
C ASP A 59 -11.61 -20.06 -1.84
N ALA A 60 -11.74 -18.90 -2.49
CA ALA A 60 -10.91 -17.71 -2.23
C ALA A 60 -10.83 -17.33 -0.74
N LYS A 61 -11.94 -17.45 0.01
CA LYS A 61 -11.97 -17.22 1.47
C LYS A 61 -11.07 -18.19 2.22
N LYS A 62 -11.07 -19.46 1.81
CA LYS A 62 -10.21 -20.49 2.38
C LYS A 62 -8.75 -20.21 2.03
N GLN A 63 -8.45 -19.88 0.78
CA GLN A 63 -7.08 -19.54 0.34
C GLN A 63 -6.51 -18.35 1.14
N LEU A 64 -7.32 -17.31 1.40
CA LEU A 64 -6.91 -16.18 2.21
C LEU A 64 -6.67 -16.57 3.69
N ALA A 65 -7.56 -17.39 4.27
CA ALA A 65 -7.39 -17.91 5.63
C ALA A 65 -6.13 -18.80 5.75
N ASP A 66 -5.90 -19.67 4.79
CA ASP A 66 -4.70 -20.52 4.71
C ASP A 66 -3.43 -19.67 4.56
N LEU A 67 -3.48 -18.59 3.78
CA LEU A 67 -2.37 -17.63 3.66
C LEU A 67 -2.06 -16.94 5.00
N ARG A 68 -3.09 -16.51 5.74
CA ARG A 68 -2.93 -15.90 7.07
C ARG A 68 -2.21 -16.86 8.02
N ILE A 69 -2.65 -18.12 8.08
CA ILE A 69 -1.99 -19.17 8.88
C ILE A 69 -0.53 -19.37 8.45
N GLN A 70 -0.25 -19.41 7.15
CA GLN A 70 1.11 -19.57 6.64
C GLN A 70 2.02 -18.37 6.98
N VAL A 71 1.49 -17.14 7.04
CA VAL A 71 2.23 -15.97 7.49
C VAL A 71 2.61 -16.11 8.96
N ASP A 72 1.65 -16.48 9.82
CA ASP A 72 1.89 -16.67 11.26
C ASP A 72 2.93 -17.78 11.50
N GLN A 73 2.83 -18.88 10.76
CA GLN A 73 3.82 -19.96 10.77
C GLN A 73 5.19 -19.49 10.28
N ALA A 74 5.26 -18.70 9.20
CA ALA A 74 6.53 -18.19 8.68
C ALA A 74 7.25 -17.29 9.70
N ILE A 75 6.48 -16.53 10.50
CA ILE A 75 6.99 -15.66 11.56
C ILE A 75 7.45 -16.51 12.76
N SER A 76 6.61 -17.41 13.26
CA SER A 76 6.87 -18.21 14.47
C SER A 76 7.92 -19.31 14.28
N ASN A 77 7.88 -20.04 13.17
CA ASN A 77 8.75 -21.19 12.92
C ASN A 77 10.13 -20.81 12.38
N ASN A 78 10.39 -19.52 12.14
CA ASN A 78 11.61 -19.03 11.49
C ASN A 78 11.86 -19.63 10.09
N TYR A 79 10.83 -20.16 9.46
CA TYR A 79 10.91 -20.85 8.18
C TYR A 79 9.57 -20.90 7.47
N SER A 80 9.59 -20.72 6.14
CA SER A 80 8.49 -21.10 5.27
C SER A 80 9.03 -21.71 3.99
N HIS A 81 8.35 -22.74 3.47
CA HIS A 81 8.64 -23.31 2.15
C HIS A 81 8.17 -22.38 1.03
N ASN A 82 7.30 -21.40 1.32
CA ASN A 82 7.01 -20.31 0.41
C ASN A 82 8.09 -19.22 0.58
N PRO A 83 8.93 -18.97 -0.43
CA PRO A 83 10.06 -18.05 -0.28
C PRO A 83 9.63 -16.60 -0.02
N LEU A 84 8.47 -16.16 -0.51
CA LEU A 84 7.96 -14.81 -0.25
C LEU A 84 7.54 -14.65 1.22
N LEU A 85 6.88 -15.66 1.78
CA LEU A 85 6.50 -15.67 3.20
C LEU A 85 7.73 -15.86 4.09
N HIS A 86 8.73 -16.60 3.66
CA HIS A 86 10.00 -16.71 4.38
C HIS A 86 10.70 -15.35 4.52
N ALA A 87 10.81 -14.60 3.42
CA ALA A 87 11.36 -13.23 3.45
C ALA A 87 10.52 -12.28 4.30
N PHE A 88 9.18 -12.38 4.22
CA PHE A 88 8.29 -11.56 5.06
C PHE A 88 8.44 -11.90 6.54
N GLY A 89 8.41 -13.18 6.92
CA GLY A 89 8.60 -13.63 8.29
C GLY A 89 9.95 -13.20 8.88
N ASP A 90 11.04 -13.32 8.11
CA ASP A 90 12.36 -12.80 8.52
C ASP A 90 12.35 -11.28 8.72
N THR A 91 11.64 -10.56 7.86
CA THR A 91 11.45 -9.11 7.99
C THR A 91 10.68 -8.76 9.26
N CYS A 92 9.57 -9.44 9.53
CA CYS A 92 8.73 -9.15 10.70
C CYS A 92 9.50 -9.33 12.02
N ARG A 93 10.29 -10.40 12.13
CA ARG A 93 11.11 -10.63 13.32
C ARG A 93 12.19 -9.56 13.52
N ARG A 94 12.86 -9.16 12.45
CA ARG A 94 13.93 -8.13 12.52
C ARG A 94 13.42 -6.77 12.93
N PHE A 95 12.22 -6.41 12.51
CA PHE A 95 11.64 -5.08 12.70
C PHE A 95 10.43 -5.06 13.63
N SER A 96 10.25 -6.11 14.43
CA SER A 96 9.16 -6.23 15.40
C SER A 96 7.79 -5.82 14.81
N ILE A 97 7.50 -6.35 13.62
CA ILE A 97 6.17 -6.27 13.00
C ILE A 97 5.38 -7.45 13.55
N ASP A 98 4.32 -7.14 14.26
CA ASP A 98 3.50 -8.12 14.97
C ASP A 98 2.08 -8.19 14.40
N GLU A 99 1.27 -9.03 15.03
CA GLU A 99 -0.12 -9.28 14.68
C GLU A 99 -1.00 -8.01 14.72
N THR A 100 -0.61 -6.96 15.45
CA THR A 100 -1.38 -5.71 15.53
C THR A 100 -1.40 -4.94 14.21
N LEU A 101 -0.40 -5.18 13.34
CA LEU A 101 -0.33 -4.64 11.98
C LEU A 101 -0.77 -5.67 10.93
N ILE A 102 -0.51 -6.96 11.17
CA ILE A 102 -0.78 -8.03 10.20
C ILE A 102 -2.26 -8.42 10.18
N ASN A 103 -2.91 -8.55 11.34
CA ASN A 103 -4.31 -8.98 11.41
C ASN A 103 -5.26 -7.98 10.72
N PRO A 104 -5.17 -6.66 10.96
CA PRO A 104 -6.04 -5.70 10.27
C PRO A 104 -5.90 -5.73 8.75
N PHE A 105 -4.69 -6.03 8.24
CA PHE A 105 -4.46 -6.21 6.81
C PHE A 105 -5.29 -7.38 6.27
N PHE A 106 -5.16 -8.57 6.86
CA PHE A 106 -5.95 -9.73 6.45
C PHE A 106 -7.46 -9.55 6.65
N ASP A 107 -7.87 -8.84 7.70
CA ASP A 107 -9.28 -8.53 7.93
C ASP A 107 -9.83 -7.65 6.79
N SER A 108 -9.06 -6.68 6.29
CA SER A 108 -9.45 -5.85 5.13
C SER A 108 -9.51 -6.67 3.83
N MET A 109 -8.55 -7.57 3.60
CA MET A 109 -8.62 -8.50 2.47
C MET A 109 -9.85 -9.42 2.54
N ALA A 110 -10.26 -9.84 3.74
CA ALA A 110 -11.47 -10.64 3.91
C ALA A 110 -12.75 -9.84 3.63
N MET A 111 -12.76 -8.53 3.92
CA MET A 111 -13.86 -7.63 3.55
C MET A 111 -14.05 -7.58 2.02
N ASP A 112 -12.97 -7.56 1.24
CA ASP A 112 -13.03 -7.58 -0.23
C ASP A 112 -13.71 -8.84 -0.80
N LEU A 113 -13.74 -9.95 -0.05
CA LEU A 113 -14.42 -11.19 -0.44
C LEU A 113 -15.87 -11.31 0.05
N THR A 114 -16.35 -10.37 0.86
CA THR A 114 -17.64 -10.48 1.56
C THR A 114 -18.50 -9.23 1.47
N GLN A 115 -17.90 -8.08 1.19
CA GLN A 115 -18.55 -6.78 1.25
C GLN A 115 -18.38 -6.02 -0.06
N ASN A 116 -19.51 -5.53 -0.57
CA ASN A 116 -19.57 -4.82 -1.84
C ASN A 116 -19.76 -3.30 -1.64
N ILE A 117 -20.39 -2.88 -0.54
CA ILE A 117 -20.70 -1.48 -0.27
C ILE A 117 -20.21 -1.13 1.13
N PHE A 118 -19.48 -0.03 1.26
CA PHE A 118 -18.87 0.41 2.51
C PHE A 118 -19.59 1.63 3.09
N ASN A 119 -19.90 1.57 4.38
CA ASN A 119 -20.33 2.72 5.18
C ASN A 119 -19.13 3.42 5.82
N GLN A 120 -19.35 4.56 6.50
CA GLN A 120 -18.26 5.36 7.06
C GLN A 120 -17.34 4.60 8.03
N SER A 121 -17.89 3.65 8.80
CA SER A 121 -17.12 2.84 9.75
C SER A 121 -16.27 1.79 9.01
N THR A 122 -16.92 0.97 8.19
CA THR A 122 -16.25 -0.08 7.39
C THR A 122 -15.24 0.49 6.41
N TYR A 123 -15.49 1.67 5.83
CA TYR A 123 -14.53 2.40 4.99
C TYR A 123 -13.24 2.75 5.75
N ARG A 124 -13.36 3.25 6.99
CA ARG A 124 -12.20 3.57 7.84
C ARG A 124 -11.44 2.31 8.23
N THR A 125 -12.15 1.27 8.66
CA THR A 125 -11.55 -0.04 8.98
C THR A 125 -10.78 -0.60 7.80
N TYR A 126 -11.39 -0.56 6.61
CA TYR A 126 -10.79 -1.05 5.39
C TYR A 126 -9.53 -0.25 5.01
N ILE A 127 -9.57 1.08 5.05
CA ILE A 127 -8.38 1.91 4.75
C ILE A 127 -7.25 1.65 5.75
N TYR A 128 -7.59 1.54 7.04
CA TYR A 128 -6.62 1.25 8.08
C TYR A 128 -5.86 -0.04 7.77
N GLY A 129 -6.58 -1.14 7.51
CA GLY A 129 -5.94 -2.43 7.25
C GLY A 129 -5.36 -2.59 5.84
N SER A 130 -5.99 -2.05 4.80
CA SER A 130 -5.49 -2.20 3.42
C SER A 130 -4.26 -1.34 3.10
N ALA A 131 -4.05 -0.21 3.82
CA ALA A 131 -2.98 0.72 3.48
C ALA A 131 -2.24 1.35 4.67
N GLU A 132 -2.93 1.77 5.73
CA GLU A 132 -2.25 2.46 6.84
C GLU A 132 -1.29 1.52 7.57
N VAL A 133 -1.73 0.29 7.90
CA VAL A 133 -0.84 -0.70 8.56
C VAL A 133 0.35 -1.08 7.69
N VAL A 134 0.23 -1.09 6.36
CA VAL A 134 1.37 -1.33 5.45
C VAL A 134 2.37 -0.18 5.52
N GLY A 135 1.88 1.07 5.62
CA GLY A 135 2.71 2.24 5.90
C GLY A 135 3.43 2.15 7.25
N LEU A 136 2.74 1.65 8.28
CA LEU A 136 3.30 1.43 9.61
C LEU A 136 4.34 0.31 9.65
N MET A 137 4.13 -0.79 8.91
CA MET A 137 5.14 -1.82 8.71
C MET A 137 6.40 -1.22 8.10
N CYS A 138 6.26 -0.42 7.02
CA CYS A 138 7.40 0.26 6.41
C CYS A 138 8.09 1.24 7.37
N LEU A 139 7.32 1.95 8.20
CA LEU A 139 7.86 2.89 9.18
C LEU A 139 8.76 2.18 10.21
N LYS A 140 8.41 0.97 10.68
CA LYS A 140 9.27 0.15 11.56
C LYS A 140 10.66 -0.09 10.95
N LEU A 141 10.72 -0.38 9.65
CA LEU A 141 11.98 -0.55 8.90
C LEU A 141 12.78 0.75 8.86
N PHE A 142 12.11 1.87 8.58
CA PHE A 142 12.77 3.16 8.40
C PHE A 142 13.42 3.67 9.66
N VAL A 143 12.75 3.51 10.81
CA VAL A 143 13.22 3.97 12.12
C VAL A 143 14.03 2.92 12.88
N ALA A 144 14.27 1.74 12.28
CA ALA A 144 15.06 0.66 12.85
C ALA A 144 14.67 0.33 14.32
N ASN A 145 13.37 0.20 14.57
CA ASN A 145 12.78 -0.05 15.90
C ASN A 145 12.94 1.06 16.96
N ASP A 146 13.34 2.28 16.59
CA ASP A 146 13.24 3.46 17.48
C ASP A 146 11.75 3.76 17.76
N LEU A 147 11.30 3.41 18.97
CA LEU A 147 9.91 3.52 19.38
C LEU A 147 9.42 4.97 19.48
N GLU A 148 10.28 5.89 19.89
CA GLU A 148 9.90 7.30 20.05
C GLU A 148 9.77 7.98 18.68
N LEU A 149 10.71 7.70 17.78
CA LEU A 149 10.60 8.16 16.39
C LEU A 149 9.43 7.49 15.67
N TYR A 150 9.17 6.20 15.92
CA TYR A 150 8.00 5.50 15.39
C TYR A 150 6.70 6.20 15.79
N LYS A 151 6.46 6.40 17.10
CA LYS A 151 5.26 7.09 17.62
C LYS A 151 5.11 8.49 17.02
N LYS A 152 6.21 9.25 16.94
CA LYS A 152 6.21 10.60 16.39
C LYS A 152 5.79 10.65 14.92
N LEU A 153 6.17 9.64 14.12
CA LEU A 153 5.92 9.60 12.68
C LEU A 153 4.67 8.80 12.29
N THR A 154 4.10 8.01 13.20
CA THR A 154 2.87 7.20 13.00
C THR A 154 1.73 8.01 12.37
N PRO A 155 1.32 9.20 12.89
CA PRO A 155 0.21 9.94 12.32
C PRO A 155 0.42 10.30 10.83
N GLY A 156 1.64 10.70 10.47
CA GLY A 156 1.96 11.04 9.09
C GLY A 156 2.08 9.82 8.17
N ALA A 157 2.56 8.68 8.70
CA ALA A 157 2.61 7.43 7.95
C ALA A 157 1.20 6.88 7.67
N GLN A 158 0.30 6.92 8.65
CA GLN A 158 -1.11 6.56 8.48
C GLN A 158 -1.80 7.49 7.48
N ALA A 159 -1.65 8.81 7.64
CA ALA A 159 -2.22 9.77 6.71
C ALA A 159 -1.73 9.53 5.27
N LEU A 160 -0.44 9.23 5.08
CA LEU A 160 0.09 8.91 3.75
C LEU A 160 -0.53 7.64 3.17
N GLY A 161 -0.67 6.58 3.97
CA GLY A 161 -1.34 5.34 3.57
C GLY A 161 -2.81 5.58 3.20
N SER A 162 -3.53 6.34 4.03
CA SER A 162 -4.92 6.75 3.80
C SER A 162 -5.06 7.50 2.48
N ALA A 163 -4.22 8.52 2.24
CA ALA A 163 -4.22 9.29 1.01
C ALA A 163 -3.99 8.41 -0.22
N TYR A 164 -3.00 7.51 -0.17
CA TYR A 164 -2.70 6.61 -1.29
C TYR A 164 -3.87 5.70 -1.63
N GLN A 165 -4.54 5.15 -0.60
CA GLN A 165 -5.66 4.25 -0.82
C GLN A 165 -6.88 4.95 -1.40
N LYS A 166 -7.20 6.14 -0.89
CA LYS A 166 -8.27 6.98 -1.43
C LYS A 166 -7.99 7.41 -2.88
N VAL A 167 -6.73 7.71 -3.21
CA VAL A 167 -6.31 7.97 -4.60
C VAL A 167 -6.46 6.71 -5.47
N ASN A 168 -6.16 5.52 -4.95
CA ASN A 168 -6.37 4.26 -5.68
C ASN A 168 -7.85 4.05 -5.98
N PHE A 169 -8.75 4.21 -4.99
CA PHE A 169 -10.20 4.11 -5.20
C PHE A 169 -10.70 5.09 -6.27
N LEU A 170 -10.25 6.36 -6.24
CA LEU A 170 -10.64 7.31 -7.29
C LEU A 170 -10.11 6.90 -8.67
N ARG A 171 -8.87 6.40 -8.74
CA ARG A 171 -8.24 6.00 -10.00
C ARG A 171 -8.91 4.77 -10.61
N ASP A 172 -9.29 3.81 -9.77
CA ASP A 172 -9.74 2.48 -10.17
C ASP A 172 -11.27 2.32 -10.06
N ILE A 173 -12.01 3.41 -9.83
CA ILE A 173 -13.46 3.45 -9.60
C ILE A 173 -14.29 2.63 -10.61
N HIS A 174 -13.88 2.61 -11.87
CA HIS A 174 -14.53 1.83 -12.91
C HIS A 174 -14.32 0.33 -12.74
N ASP A 175 -13.06 -0.10 -12.58
CA ASP A 175 -12.69 -1.50 -12.46
C ASP A 175 -13.23 -2.07 -11.13
N ASP A 176 -13.14 -1.30 -10.04
CA ASP A 176 -13.67 -1.66 -8.73
C ASP A 176 -15.18 -1.95 -8.81
N TRP A 177 -15.95 -1.12 -9.50
CA TRP A 177 -17.40 -1.33 -9.65
C TRP A 177 -17.74 -2.41 -10.67
N VAL A 178 -17.21 -2.32 -11.89
CA VAL A 178 -17.66 -3.16 -13.02
C VAL A 178 -17.07 -4.57 -12.96
N VAL A 179 -15.83 -4.71 -12.50
CA VAL A 179 -15.11 -6.00 -12.52
C VAL A 179 -15.18 -6.68 -11.15
N LEU A 180 -15.02 -5.91 -10.06
CA LEU A 180 -14.96 -6.44 -8.71
C LEU A 180 -16.29 -6.32 -7.94
N ASN A 181 -17.25 -5.55 -8.45
CA ASN A 181 -18.52 -5.27 -7.81
C ASN A 181 -18.36 -4.65 -6.40
N ARG A 182 -17.42 -3.71 -6.26
CA ARG A 182 -17.09 -3.02 -5.01
C ARG A 182 -17.27 -1.51 -5.15
N TRP A 183 -17.79 -0.89 -4.09
CA TRP A 183 -17.92 0.55 -3.94
C TRP A 183 -17.50 1.00 -2.55
N TYR A 184 -16.37 1.68 -2.47
CA TYR A 184 -15.74 2.05 -1.20
C TYR A 184 -16.22 3.37 -0.60
N PHE A 185 -16.65 4.35 -1.42
CA PHE A 185 -16.96 5.70 -0.93
C PHE A 185 -18.32 5.78 -0.21
N PRO A 186 -18.35 6.09 1.10
CA PRO A 186 -19.60 6.14 1.86
C PRO A 186 -20.45 7.35 1.46
N GLY A 187 -21.78 7.21 1.58
CA GLY A 187 -22.73 8.32 1.38
C GLY A 187 -23.02 8.68 -0.08
N VAL A 188 -22.39 7.99 -1.02
CA VAL A 188 -22.62 8.10 -2.47
C VAL A 188 -22.65 6.71 -3.07
N SER A 189 -23.16 6.58 -4.29
CA SER A 189 -23.14 5.35 -5.10
C SER A 189 -22.50 5.64 -6.45
N TYR A 190 -22.21 4.60 -7.23
CA TYR A 190 -21.69 4.76 -8.59
C TYR A 190 -22.56 5.68 -9.46
N ASP A 191 -23.89 5.50 -9.41
CA ASP A 191 -24.85 6.30 -10.21
C ASP A 191 -25.06 7.73 -9.70
N THR A 192 -24.79 7.97 -8.40
CA THR A 192 -24.96 9.29 -7.77
C THR A 192 -23.63 10.04 -7.61
N PHE A 193 -22.52 9.43 -8.04
CA PHE A 193 -21.21 10.03 -7.97
C PHE A 193 -21.14 11.27 -8.87
N SER A 194 -20.85 12.42 -8.25
CA SER A 194 -20.89 13.72 -8.90
C SER A 194 -19.58 14.48 -8.74
N GLU A 195 -19.42 15.58 -9.48
CA GLU A 195 -18.29 16.50 -9.33
C GLU A 195 -18.17 17.03 -7.88
N SER A 196 -19.30 17.28 -7.22
CA SER A 196 -19.33 17.69 -5.81
C SER A 196 -18.76 16.62 -4.88
N SER A 197 -19.22 15.38 -5.03
CA SER A 197 -18.73 14.23 -4.27
C SER A 197 -17.25 13.97 -4.51
N LYS A 198 -16.81 14.04 -5.77
CA LYS A 198 -15.40 13.92 -6.17
C LYS A 198 -14.56 15.00 -5.48
N GLN A 199 -15.01 16.25 -5.47
CA GLN A 199 -14.28 17.34 -4.83
C GLN A 199 -14.15 17.14 -3.31
N GLN A 200 -15.21 16.70 -2.63
CA GLN A 200 -15.15 16.38 -1.19
C GLN A 200 -14.12 15.29 -0.86
N ILE A 201 -14.03 14.24 -1.69
CA ILE A 201 -13.02 13.19 -1.53
C ILE A 201 -11.61 13.74 -1.79
N ILE A 202 -11.44 14.56 -2.83
CA ILE A 202 -10.15 15.21 -3.14
C ILE A 202 -9.69 16.08 -1.97
N ASP A 203 -10.58 16.86 -1.37
CA ASP A 203 -10.27 17.71 -0.22
C ASP A 203 -9.85 16.86 0.99
N ASP A 204 -10.52 15.72 1.21
CA ASP A 204 -10.12 14.76 2.24
C ASP A 204 -8.71 14.22 2.02
N ILE A 205 -8.38 13.81 0.79
CA ILE A 205 -7.05 13.32 0.42
C ILE A 205 -5.98 14.41 0.59
N GLU A 206 -6.28 15.67 0.24
CA GLU A 206 -5.32 16.76 0.41
C GLU A 206 -5.00 17.03 1.89
N ARG A 207 -5.97 16.89 2.81
CA ARG A 207 -5.71 16.99 4.26
C ARG A 207 -4.77 15.89 4.74
N ASP A 208 -4.94 14.67 4.26
CA ASP A 208 -4.04 13.56 4.55
C ASP A 208 -2.62 13.84 4.02
N PHE A 209 -2.50 14.38 2.79
CA PHE A 209 -1.20 14.74 2.22
C PHE A 209 -0.50 15.88 2.98
N VAL A 210 -1.25 16.86 3.48
CA VAL A 210 -0.71 17.92 4.35
C VAL A 210 -0.12 17.29 5.61
N THR A 211 -0.90 16.42 6.28
CA THR A 211 -0.46 15.72 7.50
C THR A 211 0.78 14.86 7.25
N ALA A 212 0.83 14.15 6.13
CA ALA A 212 1.96 13.31 5.75
C ALA A 212 3.23 14.10 5.43
N SER A 213 3.10 15.28 4.80
CA SER A 213 4.23 16.08 4.32
C SER A 213 5.23 16.44 5.43
N ASP A 214 4.73 16.77 6.62
CA ASP A 214 5.57 17.13 7.76
C ASP A 214 6.38 15.92 8.26
N ALA A 215 5.74 14.75 8.36
CA ALA A 215 6.41 13.52 8.76
C ALA A 215 7.45 13.06 7.73
N ILE A 216 7.19 13.23 6.43
CA ILE A 216 8.14 12.84 5.36
C ILE A 216 9.48 13.57 5.53
N ASN A 217 9.49 14.83 5.95
CA ASN A 217 10.73 15.59 6.12
C ASN A 217 11.56 15.10 7.33
N LEU A 218 10.90 14.49 8.31
CA LEU A 218 11.52 13.95 9.51
C LEU A 218 12.01 12.50 9.35
N LEU A 219 11.64 11.82 8.25
CA LEU A 219 12.10 10.45 7.98
C LEU A 219 13.63 10.34 7.93
N PRO A 220 14.21 9.22 8.38
CA PRO A 220 15.64 8.99 8.24
C PRO A 220 16.10 8.95 6.77
N GLY A 221 17.39 9.25 6.55
CA GLY A 221 17.96 9.33 5.20
C GLY A 221 17.87 8.03 4.38
N ASN A 222 17.71 6.89 5.04
CA ASN A 222 17.55 5.56 4.43
C ASN A 222 16.26 5.40 3.59
N SER A 223 15.28 6.27 3.80
CA SER A 223 13.90 6.12 3.29
C SER A 223 13.29 7.40 2.76
N ARG A 224 13.70 8.55 3.30
CA ARG A 224 13.14 9.87 2.98
C ARG A 224 13.00 10.13 1.48
N SER A 225 14.05 9.87 0.69
CA SER A 225 14.03 10.14 -0.75
C SER A 225 13.03 9.24 -1.50
N ALA A 226 12.93 7.96 -1.11
CA ALA A 226 11.99 7.03 -1.72
C ALA A 226 10.53 7.39 -1.41
N VAL A 227 10.23 7.68 -0.13
CA VAL A 227 8.89 8.09 0.30
C VAL A 227 8.51 9.43 -0.32
N ARG A 228 9.44 10.37 -0.44
CA ARG A 228 9.18 11.65 -1.11
C ARG A 228 8.89 11.49 -2.60
N ALA A 229 9.58 10.56 -3.29
CA ALA A 229 9.30 10.28 -4.69
C ALA A 229 7.90 9.67 -4.88
N SER A 230 7.50 8.72 -4.03
CA SER A 230 6.15 8.15 -4.07
C SER A 230 5.10 9.22 -3.74
N TYR A 231 5.38 10.11 -2.79
CA TYR A 231 4.50 11.23 -2.44
C TYR A 231 4.27 12.16 -3.64
N TYR A 232 5.34 12.54 -4.35
CA TYR A 232 5.20 13.36 -5.57
C TYR A 232 4.41 12.65 -6.67
N TYR A 233 4.63 11.35 -6.85
CA TYR A 233 3.86 10.56 -7.79
C TYR A 233 2.35 10.60 -7.46
N TYR A 234 1.97 10.33 -6.22
CA TYR A 234 0.57 10.29 -5.82
C TYR A 234 -0.08 11.68 -5.79
N ARG A 235 0.63 12.74 -5.40
CA ARG A 235 0.16 14.13 -5.52
C ARG A 235 -0.13 14.50 -6.98
N HIS A 236 0.72 14.07 -7.90
CA HIS A 236 0.51 14.34 -9.32
C HIS A 236 -0.65 13.51 -9.90
N LEU A 237 -0.78 12.26 -9.47
CA LEU A 237 -1.94 11.44 -9.84
C LEU A 237 -3.24 12.08 -9.34
N LEU A 238 -3.29 12.55 -8.09
CA LEU A 238 -4.46 13.27 -7.57
C LEU A 238 -4.79 14.50 -8.41
N LYS A 239 -3.79 15.26 -8.87
CA LYS A 239 -4.01 16.37 -9.79
C LYS A 239 -4.67 15.92 -11.10
N ILE A 240 -4.17 14.85 -11.73
CA ILE A 240 -4.78 14.29 -12.94
C ILE A 240 -6.25 13.89 -12.68
N LEU A 241 -6.52 13.25 -11.54
CA LEU A 241 -7.87 12.82 -11.16
C LEU A 241 -8.81 14.00 -10.90
N ARG A 242 -8.31 15.07 -10.26
CA ARG A 242 -9.04 16.34 -10.06
C ARG A 242 -9.46 16.94 -11.40
N ASP A 243 -8.51 17.04 -12.32
CA ASP A 243 -8.71 17.68 -13.62
C ASP A 243 -9.50 16.78 -14.60
N THR A 244 -9.76 15.51 -14.25
CA THR A 244 -10.55 14.57 -15.05
C THR A 244 -12.05 14.69 -14.69
N PRO A 245 -12.94 14.98 -15.65
CA PRO A 245 -14.38 14.95 -15.43
C PRO A 245 -14.90 13.59 -14.96
N VAL A 246 -15.92 13.57 -14.09
CA VAL A 246 -16.48 12.35 -13.49
C VAL A 246 -16.94 11.34 -14.56
N ASP A 247 -17.58 11.79 -15.63
CA ASP A 247 -18.07 10.93 -16.72
C ASP A 247 -16.93 10.20 -17.46
N VAL A 248 -15.74 10.79 -17.48
CA VAL A 248 -14.51 10.19 -18.02
C VAL A 248 -13.83 9.30 -16.97
N LEU A 249 -13.83 9.72 -15.70
CA LEU A 249 -13.23 8.98 -14.60
C LEU A 249 -13.92 7.63 -14.39
N LEU A 250 -15.25 7.60 -14.47
CA LEU A 250 -16.08 6.40 -14.37
C LEU A 250 -15.90 5.42 -15.55
N LYS A 251 -15.10 5.76 -16.57
CA LYS A 251 -14.89 4.91 -17.76
C LYS A 251 -13.43 4.58 -18.03
N THR A 252 -12.50 5.37 -17.47
CA THR A 252 -11.09 5.28 -17.84
C THR A 252 -10.18 5.38 -16.65
N ARG A 253 -9.30 4.39 -16.52
CA ARG A 253 -8.25 4.37 -15.51
C ARG A 253 -7.13 5.36 -15.88
N LYS A 254 -6.86 6.34 -15.02
CA LYS A 254 -5.78 7.31 -15.23
C LYS A 254 -4.43 6.79 -14.72
N ARG A 255 -3.34 7.23 -15.36
CA ARG A 255 -1.96 6.87 -15.02
C ARG A 255 -1.04 8.07 -15.16
N VAL A 256 -0.01 8.13 -14.31
CA VAL A 256 1.07 9.11 -14.48
C VAL A 256 2.00 8.63 -15.61
N PRO A 257 2.36 9.49 -16.59
CA PRO A 257 3.33 9.16 -17.62
C PRO A 257 4.71 8.78 -17.05
N ASP A 258 5.41 7.82 -17.68
CA ASP A 258 6.69 7.30 -17.17
C ASP A 258 7.79 8.36 -17.09
N VAL A 259 7.84 9.30 -18.04
CA VAL A 259 8.78 10.44 -18.03
C VAL A 259 8.62 11.28 -16.76
N ILE A 260 7.37 11.51 -16.34
CA ILE A 260 7.07 12.27 -15.12
C ILE A 260 7.49 11.49 -13.87
N LYS A 261 7.34 10.15 -13.87
CA LYS A 261 7.82 9.30 -12.75
C LYS A 261 9.33 9.43 -12.58
N VAL A 262 10.10 9.42 -13.67
CA VAL A 262 11.56 9.60 -13.64
C VAL A 262 11.93 10.99 -13.10
N MET A 263 11.25 12.04 -13.53
CA MET A 263 11.45 13.40 -13.01
C MET A 263 11.26 13.46 -11.49
N PHE A 264 10.24 12.77 -10.93
CA PHE A 264 10.03 12.76 -9.48
C PHE A 264 11.13 12.04 -8.70
N LEU A 265 11.76 11.00 -9.27
CA LEU A 265 12.93 10.39 -8.64
C LEU A 265 14.10 11.38 -8.53
N VAL A 266 14.38 12.09 -9.63
CA VAL A 266 15.47 13.08 -9.67
C VAL A 266 15.19 14.18 -8.65
N LYS A 267 13.97 14.75 -8.67
CA LYS A 267 13.54 15.78 -7.73
C LYS A 267 13.67 15.34 -6.27
N ALA A 268 13.31 14.09 -5.96
CA ALA A 268 13.38 13.57 -4.60
C ALA A 268 14.81 13.42 -4.07
N LYS A 269 15.78 13.09 -4.94
CA LYS A 269 17.22 12.99 -4.58
C LYS A 269 17.90 14.36 -4.38
N VAL A 270 17.52 15.37 -5.17
CA VAL A 270 18.17 16.69 -5.15
C VAL A 270 17.79 17.52 -3.92
N LYS A 271 16.57 17.35 -3.41
CA LYS A 271 16.09 18.04 -2.22
C LYS A 271 16.60 17.31 -0.95
N ARG A 272 17.88 17.46 -0.61
CA ARG A 272 18.44 16.90 0.64
C ARG A 272 17.95 17.69 1.85
#